data_AF-A0AAV7XYL5-F1
#
_entry.id   AF-A0AAV7XYL5-F1
#
_cell.length_a   1.000
_cell.length_b   1.000
_cell.length_c   1.000
_cell.angle_alpha   90.00
_cell.angle_beta   90.00
_cell.angle_gamma   90.00
#
_symmetry.space_group_name_H-M   'P 1'
#
loop_
_entity.id
_entity.type
_entity.pdbx_description
1 polymer ?
#
loop_
_entity_poly.entity_id
_entity_poly.type
_entity_poly.pdbx_seq_one_letter_code
_entity_poly.pdbx_strand_id
1 'polypeptide(L)'
;MIETVAAKAFEKSQIAQLSLKGNLNLKHLDPDAFVGIESLRQLDLSRTSITNMPTRGLEDLEHLILQDTHLLKVFPAAFHFKALQVANLTYPYHCCAFSHPAAHRPEEYATYLENVTLQPGVLEAVCGDLAKPRAPVSCSPEPDAFSPCEDLMGNWLLRLSVWAVSVAALLGNGTVLLVLLSPRRRLSVPRFLMCHLAAADLAMGVYLLMLAVMDAVSVGSYFNYAIDWQNGEVLWILSKRWTTAGDPRLTVPEMSKFYFSLGLPITSESGWAESTPPSGPPQKTCNRNGSWAAGIDGGEGRRLH
;
A
#
# COMPACT_ATOMS: atom_id res chain seq x y z
N MET A 1 4.76 -35.53 -1.98
CA MET A 1 4.25 -34.14 -1.80
C MET A 1 5.42 -33.21 -1.97
N ILE A 2 5.24 -32.08 -2.67
CA ILE A 2 6.33 -31.14 -2.98
C ILE A 2 6.43 -30.12 -1.84
N GLU A 3 7.64 -29.85 -1.35
CA GLU A 3 7.89 -28.88 -0.28
C GLU A 3 8.61 -27.62 -0.76
N THR A 4 9.46 -27.79 -1.78
CA THR A 4 10.28 -26.72 -2.35
C THR A 4 10.39 -26.88 -3.86
N VAL A 5 10.42 -25.77 -4.60
CA VAL A 5 10.78 -25.76 -6.02
C VAL A 5 12.12 -25.07 -6.15
N ALA A 6 13.12 -25.80 -6.65
CA ALA A 6 14.48 -25.31 -6.82
C ALA A 6 14.60 -24.30 -7.97
N ALA A 7 15.69 -23.54 -7.98
CA ALA A 7 16.05 -22.68 -9.10
C ALA A 7 16.04 -23.46 -10.42
N LYS A 8 15.50 -22.85 -11.49
CA LYS A 8 15.52 -23.41 -12.84
C LYS A 8 14.89 -24.80 -12.97
N ALA A 9 13.97 -25.18 -12.09
CA ALA A 9 13.36 -26.51 -12.06
C ALA A 9 12.67 -26.89 -13.39
N PHE A 10 12.25 -25.89 -14.18
CA PHE A 10 11.54 -26.06 -15.44
C PHE A 10 12.33 -25.54 -16.65
N GLU A 11 13.66 -25.39 -16.54
CA GLU A 11 14.49 -24.87 -17.62
C GLU A 11 14.32 -25.72 -18.90
N LYS A 12 14.13 -25.04 -20.05
CA LYS A 12 13.87 -25.64 -21.38
C LYS A 12 12.57 -26.44 -21.48
N SER A 13 11.66 -26.30 -20.52
CA SER A 13 10.36 -26.96 -20.58
C SER A 13 9.38 -26.15 -21.44
N GLN A 14 8.66 -26.84 -22.34
CA GLN A 14 7.62 -26.26 -23.19
C GLN A 14 6.23 -26.49 -22.59
N ILE A 15 6.03 -26.00 -21.36
CA ILE A 15 4.78 -26.19 -20.60
C ILE A 15 3.97 -24.92 -20.68
N ALA A 16 2.75 -24.99 -21.21
CA ALA A 16 1.84 -23.85 -21.28
C ALA A 16 1.06 -23.61 -19.99
N GLN A 17 0.76 -24.68 -19.25
CA GLN A 17 -0.02 -24.61 -18.02
C GLN A 17 0.66 -25.45 -16.95
N LEU A 18 0.97 -24.83 -15.82
CA LEU A 18 1.57 -25.48 -14.67
C LEU A 18 0.66 -25.33 -13.45
N SER A 19 0.28 -26.46 -12.85
CA SER A 19 -0.47 -26.48 -11.60
C SER A 19 0.34 -27.21 -10.54
N LEU A 20 0.66 -26.51 -9.45
CA LEU A 20 1.18 -27.08 -8.21
C LEU A 20 0.11 -27.05 -7.11
N LYS A 21 -1.16 -26.94 -7.50
CA LYS A 21 -2.29 -26.84 -6.60
C LYS A 21 -2.37 -28.02 -5.63
N GLY A 22 -2.73 -27.74 -4.39
CA GLY A 22 -2.96 -28.76 -3.35
C GLY A 22 -1.68 -29.33 -2.73
N ASN A 23 -0.50 -28.79 -3.06
CA ASN A 23 0.73 -29.09 -2.33
C ASN A 23 0.77 -28.26 -1.04
N LEU A 24 0.10 -28.76 0.01
CA LEU A 24 -0.04 -28.05 1.29
C LEU A 24 1.29 -27.78 2.01
N ASN A 25 2.32 -28.60 1.75
CA ASN A 25 3.65 -28.43 2.35
C ASN A 25 4.60 -27.57 1.50
N LEU A 26 4.16 -27.11 0.31
CA LEU A 26 4.98 -26.25 -0.54
C LEU A 26 5.07 -24.87 0.09
N LYS A 27 6.27 -24.51 0.57
CA LYS A 27 6.53 -23.25 1.28
C LYS A 27 7.49 -22.33 0.54
N HIS A 28 8.50 -22.91 -0.11
CA HIS A 28 9.58 -22.16 -0.73
C HIS A 28 9.59 -22.38 -2.24
N LEU A 29 9.42 -21.28 -2.96
CA LEU A 29 9.70 -21.17 -4.39
C LEU A 29 10.98 -20.36 -4.52
N ASP A 30 11.98 -20.91 -5.19
CA ASP A 30 13.20 -20.18 -5.49
C ASP A 30 12.90 -18.95 -6.39
N PRO A 31 13.56 -17.79 -6.20
CA PRO A 31 13.36 -16.62 -7.05
C PRO A 31 13.53 -16.88 -8.55
N ASP A 32 14.37 -17.86 -8.92
CA ASP A 32 14.65 -18.24 -10.30
C ASP A 32 13.97 -19.58 -10.68
N ALA A 33 12.98 -20.05 -9.92
CA ALA A 33 12.32 -21.35 -10.13
C ALA A 33 11.71 -21.53 -11.53
N PHE A 34 11.13 -20.46 -12.08
CA PHE A 34 10.46 -20.45 -13.38
C PHE A 34 11.33 -19.87 -14.51
N VAL A 35 12.62 -19.60 -14.25
CA VAL A 35 13.53 -19.10 -15.28
C VAL A 35 13.78 -20.19 -16.32
N GLY A 36 13.69 -19.83 -17.60
CA GLY A 36 13.94 -20.73 -18.72
C GLY A 36 12.72 -21.56 -19.16
N ILE A 37 11.52 -21.25 -18.66
CA ILE A 37 10.26 -21.75 -19.21
C ILE A 37 9.82 -20.82 -20.35
N GLU A 38 9.62 -21.34 -21.56
CA GLU A 38 9.39 -20.48 -22.74
C GLU A 38 7.91 -20.27 -23.06
N SER A 39 7.05 -21.20 -22.65
CA SER A 39 5.65 -21.25 -23.10
C SER A 39 4.61 -21.03 -22.01
N LEU A 40 5.01 -20.74 -20.76
CA LEU A 40 4.07 -20.73 -19.63
C LEU A 40 3.07 -19.56 -19.70
N ARG A 41 1.79 -19.89 -19.86
CA ARG A 41 0.66 -18.94 -19.90
C ARG A 41 -0.19 -18.99 -18.64
N GLN A 42 -0.29 -20.15 -18.00
CA GLN A 42 -1.11 -20.33 -16.80
C GLN A 42 -0.34 -20.97 -15.66
N LEU A 43 -0.44 -20.38 -14.47
CA LEU A 43 0.18 -20.87 -13.25
C LEU A 43 -0.86 -20.94 -12.13
N ASP A 44 -1.06 -22.13 -11.59
CA ASP A 44 -1.94 -22.38 -10.45
C ASP A 44 -1.13 -22.88 -9.26
N LEU A 45 -1.06 -22.05 -8.21
CA LEU A 45 -0.41 -22.33 -6.93
C LEU A 45 -1.43 -22.38 -5.79
N SER A 46 -2.72 -22.60 -6.10
CA SER A 46 -3.78 -22.58 -5.11
C SER A 46 -3.62 -23.68 -4.05
N ARG A 47 -4.08 -23.43 -2.83
CA ARG A 47 -3.99 -24.39 -1.70
C ARG A 47 -2.55 -24.84 -1.47
N THR A 48 -1.64 -23.88 -1.45
CA THR A 48 -0.24 -24.07 -1.08
C THR A 48 0.10 -23.16 0.10
N SER A 49 1.22 -23.45 0.76
CA SER A 49 1.70 -22.70 1.93
C SER A 49 2.84 -21.74 1.56
N ILE A 50 2.86 -21.26 0.32
CA ILE A 50 3.91 -20.36 -0.15
C ILE A 50 3.83 -19.02 0.58
N THR A 51 5.01 -18.47 0.87
CA THR A 51 5.14 -17.18 1.56
C THR A 51 5.52 -16.05 0.61
N ASN A 52 6.21 -16.39 -0.47
CA ASN A 52 6.71 -15.44 -1.48
C ASN A 52 6.40 -15.96 -2.88
N MET A 53 6.17 -15.02 -3.80
CA MET A 53 5.91 -15.31 -5.21
C MET A 53 7.06 -14.78 -6.09
N PRO A 54 7.75 -15.63 -6.85
CA PRO A 54 8.78 -15.18 -7.80
C PRO A 54 8.13 -14.47 -9.00
N THR A 55 8.83 -13.50 -9.58
CA THR A 55 8.40 -12.77 -10.79
C THR A 55 9.24 -13.09 -12.01
N ARG A 56 10.49 -13.54 -11.82
CA ARG A 56 11.43 -13.82 -12.91
C ARG A 56 10.98 -15.05 -13.69
N GLY A 57 11.00 -14.93 -15.01
CA GLY A 57 10.52 -15.98 -15.92
C GLY A 57 8.99 -16.05 -16.07
N LEU A 58 8.23 -15.13 -15.45
CA LEU A 58 6.75 -15.08 -15.55
C LEU A 58 6.24 -13.86 -16.33
N GLU A 59 7.07 -13.27 -17.19
CA GLU A 59 6.72 -12.06 -17.95
C GLU A 59 5.54 -12.31 -18.92
N ASP A 60 5.52 -13.49 -19.53
CA ASP A 60 4.54 -13.94 -20.53
C ASP A 60 3.30 -14.63 -19.94
N LEU A 61 3.19 -14.68 -18.61
CA LEU A 61 2.09 -15.30 -17.89
C LEU A 61 0.79 -14.51 -18.11
N GLU A 62 -0.28 -15.19 -18.50
CA GLU A 62 -1.59 -14.60 -18.79
C GLU A 62 -2.60 -14.84 -17.66
N HIS A 63 -2.53 -16.02 -17.03
CA HIS A 63 -3.46 -16.45 -15.99
C HIS A 63 -2.72 -16.90 -14.72
N LEU A 64 -2.93 -16.16 -13.63
CA LEU A 64 -2.38 -16.50 -12.31
C LEU A 64 -3.50 -16.87 -11.35
N ILE A 65 -3.38 -18.03 -10.71
CA ILE A 65 -4.35 -18.54 -9.74
C ILE A 65 -3.64 -18.84 -8.42
N LEU A 66 -4.05 -18.12 -7.38
CA LEU A 66 -3.54 -18.13 -6.01
C LEU A 66 -4.72 -18.15 -5.04
N GLN A 67 -5.59 -19.17 -5.13
CA GLN A 67 -6.72 -19.32 -4.21
C GLN A 67 -6.28 -20.10 -2.95
N ASP A 68 -6.83 -19.76 -1.79
CA ASP A 68 -6.52 -20.42 -0.52
C ASP A 68 -5.01 -20.43 -0.17
N THR A 69 -4.30 -19.33 -0.44
CA THR A 69 -2.85 -19.14 -0.18
C THR A 69 -2.61 -18.10 0.91
N HIS A 70 -3.15 -18.36 2.10
CA HIS A 70 -3.19 -17.39 3.21
C HIS A 70 -1.82 -16.97 3.78
N LEU A 71 -0.76 -17.71 3.47
CA LEU A 71 0.60 -17.36 3.92
C LEU A 71 1.29 -16.37 2.96
N LEU A 72 0.77 -16.19 1.75
CA LEU A 72 1.27 -15.20 0.80
C LEU A 72 0.67 -13.84 1.15
N LYS A 73 1.28 -13.17 2.12
CA LYS A 73 0.84 -11.85 2.57
C LYS A 73 1.19 -10.78 1.53
N VAL A 74 2.45 -10.67 1.12
CA VAL A 74 2.87 -9.58 0.23
C VAL A 74 2.87 -10.03 -1.23
N PHE A 75 2.11 -9.34 -2.08
CA PHE A 75 2.16 -9.57 -3.53
C PHE A 75 3.43 -8.93 -4.13
N PRO A 76 4.08 -9.57 -5.12
CA PRO A 76 5.23 -8.96 -5.79
C PRO A 76 4.83 -7.74 -6.63
N ALA A 77 5.82 -7.02 -7.16
CA ALA A 77 5.56 -5.89 -8.03
C ALA A 77 4.79 -6.31 -9.30
N ALA A 78 3.55 -5.86 -9.42
CA ALA A 78 2.63 -6.24 -10.49
C ALA A 78 3.13 -5.86 -11.90
N PHE A 79 3.98 -4.85 -12.01
CA PHE A 79 4.53 -4.38 -13.30
C PHE A 79 5.50 -5.36 -13.97
N HIS A 80 6.03 -6.36 -13.23
CA HIS A 80 6.86 -7.43 -13.81
C HIS A 80 6.04 -8.43 -14.63
N PHE A 81 4.74 -8.58 -14.37
CA PHE A 81 3.88 -9.45 -15.16
C PHE A 81 3.42 -8.72 -16.41
N LYS A 82 4.04 -9.02 -17.55
CA LYS A 82 3.88 -8.18 -18.72
C LYS A 82 2.62 -8.48 -19.52
N ALA A 83 2.23 -9.74 -19.57
CA ALA A 83 1.11 -10.25 -20.36
C ALA A 83 -0.10 -10.68 -19.50
N LEU A 84 -0.09 -10.42 -18.19
CA LEU A 84 -1.14 -10.91 -17.29
C LEU A 84 -2.49 -10.30 -17.64
N GLN A 85 -3.50 -11.16 -17.76
CA GLN A 85 -4.87 -10.78 -18.09
C GLN A 85 -5.82 -11.10 -16.95
N VAL A 86 -5.61 -12.24 -16.27
CA VAL A 86 -6.48 -12.70 -15.19
C VAL A 86 -5.66 -13.07 -13.96
N ALA A 87 -6.01 -12.50 -12.82
CA ALA A 87 -5.40 -12.79 -11.52
C ALA A 87 -6.50 -13.18 -10.53
N ASN A 88 -6.51 -14.44 -10.11
CA ASN A 88 -7.45 -14.94 -9.12
C ASN A 88 -6.70 -15.22 -7.81
N LEU A 89 -6.80 -14.29 -6.88
CA LEU A 89 -5.99 -14.18 -5.68
C LEU A 89 -6.81 -14.53 -4.44
N THR A 90 -6.13 -14.76 -3.32
CA THR A 90 -6.79 -15.05 -2.04
C THR A 90 -7.33 -13.78 -1.40
N TYR A 91 -6.64 -12.66 -1.61
CA TYR A 91 -6.89 -11.44 -0.87
C TYR A 91 -7.23 -10.24 -1.77
N PRO A 92 -8.27 -9.46 -1.44
CA PRO A 92 -8.70 -8.32 -2.28
C PRO A 92 -7.63 -7.23 -2.44
N TYR A 93 -6.87 -6.94 -1.39
CA TYR A 93 -5.83 -5.90 -1.41
C TYR A 93 -4.65 -6.22 -2.35
N HIS A 94 -4.45 -7.48 -2.76
CA HIS A 94 -3.45 -7.78 -3.79
C HIS A 94 -3.85 -7.20 -5.15
N CYS A 95 -5.14 -7.04 -5.42
CA CYS A 95 -5.62 -6.41 -6.65
C CYS A 95 -5.25 -4.92 -6.72
N CYS A 96 -5.05 -4.26 -5.58
CA CYS A 96 -4.60 -2.86 -5.52
C CYS A 96 -3.23 -2.63 -6.14
N ALA A 97 -2.36 -3.66 -6.15
CA ALA A 97 -1.02 -3.56 -6.74
C ALA A 97 -1.05 -3.33 -8.26
N PHE A 98 -2.12 -3.76 -8.95
CA PHE A 98 -2.28 -3.55 -10.39
C PHE A 98 -2.75 -2.14 -10.72
N SER A 99 -3.65 -1.57 -9.90
CA SER A 99 -4.18 -0.22 -10.11
C SER A 99 -3.25 0.89 -9.59
N HIS A 100 -2.50 0.61 -8.52
CA HIS A 100 -1.65 1.60 -7.84
C HIS A 100 -0.19 1.10 -7.67
N PRO A 101 0.54 0.82 -8.76
CA PRO A 101 1.91 0.27 -8.68
C PRO A 101 2.89 1.21 -7.97
N ALA A 102 2.74 2.53 -8.15
CA ALA A 102 3.57 3.55 -7.50
C ALA A 102 3.39 3.59 -5.97
N ALA A 103 2.18 3.35 -5.47
CA ALA A 103 1.90 3.33 -4.03
C ALA A 103 2.31 2.00 -3.37
N HIS A 104 2.24 0.90 -4.12
CA HIS A 104 2.58 -0.43 -3.61
C HIS A 104 4.09 -0.59 -3.37
N ARG A 105 4.93 -0.17 -4.32
CA ARG A 105 6.40 -0.16 -4.19
C ARG A 105 7.03 1.06 -4.86
N PRO A 106 7.12 2.21 -4.17
CA PRO A 106 7.55 3.47 -4.78
C PRO A 106 9.00 3.42 -5.29
N GLU A 107 9.94 2.89 -4.52
CA GLU A 107 11.36 2.81 -4.90
C GLU A 107 11.60 1.92 -6.13
N GLU A 108 11.01 0.72 -6.13
CA GLU A 108 11.15 -0.24 -7.21
C GLU A 108 10.44 0.26 -8.49
N TYR A 109 9.28 0.91 -8.33
CA TYR A 109 8.54 1.49 -9.45
C TYR A 109 9.27 2.69 -10.07
N ALA A 110 9.90 3.56 -9.26
CA ALA A 110 10.72 4.65 -9.75
C ALA A 110 11.91 4.14 -10.60
N THR A 111 12.59 3.10 -10.11
CA THR A 111 13.70 2.44 -10.83
C THR A 111 13.20 1.80 -12.14
N TYR A 112 12.02 1.17 -12.11
CA TYR A 112 11.39 0.60 -13.30
C TYR A 112 11.10 1.67 -14.35
N LEU A 113 10.52 2.81 -13.95
CA LEU A 113 10.24 3.93 -14.84
C LEU A 113 11.52 4.49 -15.45
N GLU A 114 12.59 4.66 -14.66
CA GLU A 114 13.88 5.11 -15.17
C GLU A 114 14.42 4.17 -16.26
N ASN A 115 14.42 2.85 -16.00
CA ASN A 115 14.86 1.85 -16.97
C ASN A 115 14.01 1.84 -18.26
N VAL A 116 12.70 2.07 -18.16
CA VAL A 116 11.82 2.18 -19.33
C VAL A 116 12.12 3.45 -20.12
N THR A 117 12.38 4.57 -19.45
CA THR A 117 12.72 5.84 -20.12
C THR A 117 14.10 5.83 -20.78
N LEU A 118 15.03 5.02 -20.27
CA LEU A 118 16.39 4.90 -20.80
C LEU A 118 16.53 3.90 -21.96
N GLN A 119 15.50 3.09 -22.26
CA GLN A 119 15.54 2.15 -23.39
C GLN A 119 15.26 2.86 -24.73
N PRO A 120 16.25 2.99 -25.64
CA PRO A 120 16.01 3.52 -26.97
C PRO A 120 15.06 2.59 -27.73
N GLY A 121 13.90 3.13 -28.14
CA GLY A 121 12.87 2.39 -28.89
C GLY A 121 11.63 1.95 -28.09
N VAL A 122 11.57 2.18 -26.77
CA VAL A 122 10.36 1.90 -25.96
C VAL A 122 9.52 3.17 -25.75
N LEU A 123 10.13 4.35 -25.82
CA LEU A 123 9.46 5.64 -25.74
C LEU A 123 9.79 6.51 -26.95
N GLU A 124 9.40 6.09 -28.16
CA GLU A 124 9.16 7.08 -29.21
C GLU A 124 7.83 7.77 -28.91
N ALA A 125 7.89 8.81 -28.09
CA ALA A 125 6.77 9.74 -27.94
C ALA A 125 6.68 10.59 -29.22
N VAL A 126 6.14 9.99 -30.29
CA VAL A 126 5.54 10.73 -31.40
C VAL A 126 4.25 11.31 -30.82
N CYS A 127 4.32 12.59 -30.46
CA CYS A 127 3.21 13.46 -30.05
C CYS A 127 1.88 12.76 -29.70
N GLY A 128 1.63 12.56 -28.40
CA GLY A 128 0.28 12.34 -27.89
C GLY A 128 -0.23 10.89 -27.78
N ASP A 129 0.44 9.89 -28.35
CA ASP A 129 0.05 8.50 -28.09
C ASP A 129 1.04 7.85 -27.11
N LEU A 130 0.76 8.04 -25.82
CA LEU A 130 1.38 7.22 -24.77
C LEU A 130 1.13 5.74 -25.10
N ALA A 131 2.20 4.95 -24.99
CA ALA A 131 2.23 3.50 -25.18
C ALA A 131 0.88 2.84 -24.83
N LYS A 132 0.36 2.01 -25.76
CA LYS A 132 -0.91 1.30 -25.66
C LYS A 132 -1.18 0.92 -24.20
N PRO A 133 -2.17 1.52 -23.51
CA PRO A 133 -2.40 1.24 -22.10
C PRO A 133 -2.54 -0.27 -21.95
N ARG A 134 -1.79 -0.84 -21.01
CA ARG A 134 -1.89 -2.27 -20.68
C ARG A 134 -3.37 -2.55 -20.44
N ALA A 135 -3.91 -3.58 -21.10
CA ALA A 135 -5.29 -3.96 -20.87
C ALA A 135 -5.47 -4.18 -19.35
N PRO A 136 -6.53 -3.63 -18.74
CA PRO A 136 -6.73 -3.76 -17.30
C PRO A 136 -6.80 -5.25 -16.94
N VAL A 137 -6.00 -5.65 -15.96
CA VAL A 137 -5.97 -7.02 -15.46
C VAL A 137 -7.31 -7.28 -14.75
N SER A 138 -8.01 -8.33 -15.15
CA SER A 138 -9.18 -8.82 -14.44
C SER A 138 -8.71 -9.52 -13.16
N CYS A 139 -8.83 -8.81 -12.03
CA CYS A 139 -8.38 -9.30 -10.74
C CYS A 139 -9.56 -9.63 -9.83
N SER A 140 -9.52 -10.79 -9.16
CA SER A 140 -10.53 -11.23 -8.20
C SER A 140 -9.88 -11.77 -6.92
N PRO A 141 -10.45 -11.55 -5.72
CA PRO A 141 -11.65 -10.75 -5.46
C PRO A 141 -11.37 -9.24 -5.59
N GLU A 142 -12.36 -8.49 -6.07
CA GLU A 142 -12.24 -7.03 -6.21
C GLU A 142 -12.28 -6.38 -4.81
N PRO A 143 -11.45 -5.35 -4.55
CA PRO A 143 -11.48 -4.60 -3.30
C PRO A 143 -12.85 -3.94 -3.07
N ASP A 144 -13.36 -4.08 -1.86
CA ASP A 144 -14.66 -3.54 -1.44
C ASP A 144 -14.50 -2.40 -0.43
N ALA A 145 -15.62 -1.84 0.05
CA ALA A 145 -15.60 -0.76 1.03
C ALA A 145 -14.94 -1.15 2.37
N PHE A 146 -14.87 -2.44 2.68
CA PHE A 146 -14.20 -2.97 3.88
C PHE A 146 -12.73 -3.32 3.64
N SER A 147 -12.32 -3.42 2.38
CA SER A 147 -10.95 -3.74 1.92
C SER A 147 -10.45 -2.71 0.89
N PRO A 148 -10.41 -1.41 1.23
CA PRO A 148 -10.05 -0.36 0.29
C PRO A 148 -8.55 -0.42 -0.08
N CYS A 149 -8.23 0.04 -1.30
CA CYS A 149 -6.84 0.25 -1.74
C CYS A 149 -6.21 1.52 -1.16
N GLU A 150 -7.03 2.45 -0.69
CA GLU A 150 -6.63 3.73 -0.14
C GLU A 150 -6.65 3.67 1.39
N ASP A 151 -6.94 4.80 2.04
CA ASP A 151 -6.94 4.92 3.49
C ASP A 151 -8.16 4.26 4.14
N LEU A 152 -7.95 3.74 5.36
CA LEU A 152 -9.01 3.17 6.19
C LEU A 152 -10.13 4.19 6.47
N MET A 153 -9.75 5.44 6.73
CA MET A 153 -10.65 6.58 6.82
C MET A 153 -10.34 7.56 5.69
N GLY A 154 -11.01 7.41 4.55
CA GLY A 154 -10.80 8.27 3.36
C GLY A 154 -11.22 9.74 3.53
N ASN A 155 -11.92 10.09 4.62
CA ASN A 155 -12.40 11.46 4.87
C ASN A 155 -11.73 12.07 6.11
N TRP A 156 -11.15 13.26 5.95
CA TRP A 156 -10.55 14.04 7.04
C TRP A 156 -11.52 14.32 8.19
N LEU A 157 -12.79 14.60 7.89
CA LEU A 157 -13.81 14.83 8.93
C LEU A 157 -14.03 13.59 9.79
N LEU A 158 -14.02 12.41 9.17
CA LEU A 158 -14.16 11.14 9.88
C LEU A 158 -12.97 10.94 10.83
N ARG A 159 -11.74 11.20 10.35
CA ARG A 159 -10.53 11.11 11.20
C ARG A 159 -10.62 12.00 12.43
N LEU A 160 -10.96 13.28 12.25
CA LEU A 160 -11.14 14.20 13.37
C LEU A 160 -12.22 13.72 14.36
N SER A 161 -13.34 13.21 13.84
CA SER A 161 -14.43 12.70 14.68
C SER A 161 -14.01 11.49 15.52
N VAL A 162 -13.25 10.56 14.95
CA VAL A 162 -12.79 9.35 15.67
C VAL A 162 -11.79 9.74 16.75
N TRP A 163 -10.85 10.64 16.47
CA TRP A 163 -9.93 11.17 17.48
C TRP A 163 -10.69 11.83 18.63
N ALA A 164 -11.67 12.69 18.33
CA ALA A 164 -12.48 13.37 19.34
C ALA A 164 -13.27 12.38 20.21
N VAL A 165 -13.99 11.43 19.59
CA VAL A 165 -14.78 10.42 20.31
C VAL A 165 -13.88 9.52 21.17
N SER A 166 -12.72 9.10 20.65
CA SER A 166 -11.77 8.26 21.39
C SER A 166 -11.26 8.96 22.65
N VAL A 167 -10.81 10.22 22.52
CA VAL A 167 -10.33 11.01 23.67
C VAL A 167 -11.45 11.28 24.67
N ALA A 168 -12.65 11.64 24.20
CA ALA A 168 -13.80 11.87 25.06
C ALA A 168 -14.20 10.60 25.83
N ALA A 169 -14.21 9.44 25.17
CA ALA A 169 -14.50 8.16 25.81
C ALA A 169 -13.47 7.79 26.88
N LEU A 170 -12.18 8.01 26.61
CA LEU A 170 -11.10 7.72 27.55
C LEU A 170 -11.13 8.64 28.79
N LEU A 171 -11.26 9.95 28.58
CA LEU A 171 -11.28 10.93 29.68
C LEU A 171 -12.60 10.87 30.46
N GLY A 172 -13.73 10.85 29.76
CA GLY A 172 -15.06 10.82 30.36
C GLY A 172 -15.28 9.56 31.20
N ASN A 173 -15.07 8.38 30.62
CA ASN A 173 -15.30 7.14 31.35
C ASN A 173 -14.19 6.83 32.36
N GLY A 174 -12.95 7.25 32.10
CA GLY A 174 -11.85 7.14 33.06
C GLY A 174 -12.10 7.95 34.34
N THR A 175 -12.60 9.18 34.21
CA THR A 175 -12.97 10.01 35.37
C THR A 175 -14.16 9.43 36.14
N VAL A 176 -15.19 8.93 35.45
CA VAL A 176 -16.33 8.22 36.06
C VAL A 176 -15.85 7.01 36.86
N LEU A 177 -14.98 6.18 36.26
CA LEU A 177 -14.45 4.98 36.90
C LEU A 177 -13.62 5.33 38.14
N LEU A 178 -12.75 6.36 38.07
CA LEU A 178 -11.97 6.85 39.20
C LEU A 178 -12.86 7.30 40.37
N VAL A 179 -13.93 8.03 40.08
CA VAL A 179 -14.87 8.55 41.08
C VAL A 179 -15.73 7.43 41.71
N LEU A 180 -16.09 6.41 40.93
CA LEU A 180 -16.92 5.30 41.39
C LEU A 180 -16.12 4.22 42.14
N LEU A 181 -14.86 3.99 41.77
CA LEU A 181 -13.95 3.04 42.44
C LEU A 181 -13.23 3.63 43.66
N SER A 182 -13.43 4.91 43.97
CA SER A 182 -12.81 5.57 45.12
C SER A 182 -13.08 4.80 46.44
N PRO A 183 -12.04 4.40 47.20
CA PRO A 183 -12.13 3.54 48.40
C PRO A 183 -13.03 4.09 49.52
N ARG A 184 -13.32 5.39 49.48
CA ARG A 184 -14.17 6.07 50.47
C ARG A 184 -15.67 5.77 50.30
N ARG A 185 -16.07 4.95 49.32
CA ARG A 185 -17.48 4.73 48.94
C ARG A 185 -17.83 3.24 48.91
N ARG A 186 -18.97 2.84 49.49
CA ARG A 186 -19.47 1.45 49.40
C ARG A 186 -20.08 1.18 48.03
N LEU A 187 -19.77 0.02 47.46
CA LEU A 187 -20.31 -0.42 46.18
C LEU A 187 -21.75 -0.95 46.37
N SER A 188 -22.70 -0.30 45.71
CA SER A 188 -24.09 -0.77 45.61
C SER A 188 -24.35 -1.34 44.21
N VAL A 189 -25.39 -2.16 44.05
CA VAL A 189 -25.74 -2.80 42.76
C VAL A 189 -25.82 -1.81 41.58
N PRO A 190 -26.45 -0.62 41.71
CA PRO A 190 -26.46 0.36 40.62
C PRO A 190 -25.08 0.92 40.27
N ARG A 191 -24.20 1.09 41.26
CA ARG A 191 -22.82 1.58 41.05
C ARG A 191 -21.96 0.53 40.37
N PHE A 192 -22.19 -0.73 40.71
CA PHE A 192 -21.55 -1.85 40.02
C PHE A 192 -21.90 -1.87 38.53
N LEU A 193 -23.18 -1.69 38.17
CA LEU A 193 -23.62 -1.60 36.78
C LEU A 193 -23.03 -0.37 36.06
N MET A 194 -22.97 0.79 36.71
CA MET A 194 -22.34 1.99 36.15
C MET A 194 -20.82 1.81 35.93
N CYS A 195 -20.12 1.09 36.82
CA CYS A 195 -18.70 0.76 36.60
C CYS A 195 -18.51 -0.17 35.39
N HIS A 196 -19.37 -1.17 35.22
CA HIS A 196 -19.31 -2.05 34.05
C HIS A 196 -19.53 -1.29 32.74
N LEU A 197 -20.50 -0.38 32.71
CA LEU A 197 -20.73 0.48 31.55
C LEU A 197 -19.52 1.36 31.26
N ALA A 198 -19.00 2.08 32.26
CA ALA A 198 -17.83 2.93 32.11
C ALA A 198 -16.58 2.14 31.67
N ALA A 199 -16.39 0.92 32.18
CA ALA A 199 -15.28 0.06 31.76
C ALA A 199 -15.43 -0.43 30.31
N ALA A 200 -16.65 -0.77 29.87
CA ALA A 200 -16.93 -1.15 28.48
C ALA A 200 -16.68 0.03 27.53
N ASP A 201 -17.13 1.24 27.90
CA ASP A 201 -16.93 2.44 27.09
C ASP A 201 -15.44 2.86 27.05
N LEU A 202 -14.69 2.62 28.13
CA LEU A 202 -13.22 2.80 28.14
C LEU A 202 -12.55 1.82 27.17
N ALA A 203 -12.95 0.55 27.17
CA ALA A 203 -12.43 -0.46 26.25
C ALA A 203 -12.74 -0.10 24.78
N MET A 204 -13.95 0.38 24.50
CA MET A 204 -14.33 0.89 23.18
C MET A 204 -13.49 2.12 22.79
N GLY A 205 -13.23 3.04 23.73
CA GLY A 205 -12.35 4.19 23.52
C GLY A 205 -10.91 3.79 23.18
N VAL A 206 -10.35 2.79 23.85
CA VAL A 206 -9.02 2.24 23.53
C VAL A 206 -8.99 1.62 22.13
N TYR A 207 -10.04 0.87 21.77
CA TYR A 207 -10.17 0.28 20.44
C TYR A 207 -10.22 1.35 19.32
N LEU A 208 -11.03 2.40 19.50
CA LEU A 208 -11.12 3.50 18.54
C LEU A 208 -9.81 4.30 18.45
N LEU A 209 -9.11 4.49 19.57
CA LEU A 209 -7.78 5.12 19.57
C LEU A 209 -6.77 4.29 18.78
N MET A 210 -6.78 2.96 18.95
CA MET A 210 -5.92 2.04 18.20
C MET A 210 -6.19 2.12 16.69
N LEU A 211 -7.47 2.18 16.28
CA LEU A 211 -7.85 2.40 14.88
C LEU A 211 -7.36 3.75 14.36
N ALA A 212 -7.52 4.83 15.12
CA ALA A 212 -7.09 6.17 14.73
C ALA A 212 -5.56 6.27 14.56
N VAL A 213 -4.81 5.60 15.44
CA VAL A 213 -3.34 5.49 15.34
C VAL A 213 -2.95 4.69 14.12
N MET A 214 -3.59 3.55 13.86
CA MET A 214 -3.30 2.73 12.68
C MET A 214 -3.58 3.47 11.37
N ASP A 215 -4.72 4.17 11.28
CA ASP A 215 -5.06 5.02 10.14
C ASP A 215 -3.97 6.08 9.92
N ALA A 216 -3.58 6.82 10.97
CA ALA A 216 -2.53 7.84 10.90
C ALA A 216 -1.16 7.30 10.47
N VAL A 217 -0.79 6.10 10.91
CA VAL A 217 0.48 5.46 10.56
C VAL A 217 0.53 4.98 9.12
N SER A 218 -0.62 4.54 8.60
CA SER A 218 -0.73 3.87 7.31
C SER A 218 -1.30 4.74 6.19
N VAL A 219 -1.51 6.04 6.44
CA VAL A 219 -1.99 7.02 5.45
C VAL A 219 -1.22 6.90 4.13
N GLY A 220 -1.96 6.84 3.03
CA GLY A 220 -1.50 6.70 1.65
C GLY A 220 -1.01 5.30 1.27
N SER A 221 -0.99 4.34 2.20
CA SER A 221 -0.38 3.03 1.97
C SER A 221 -0.99 1.88 2.79
N TYR A 222 -2.22 2.04 3.28
CA TYR A 222 -2.89 1.09 4.19
C TYR A 222 -2.94 -0.35 3.66
N PHE A 223 -3.21 -0.54 2.38
CA PHE A 223 -3.30 -1.86 1.76
C PHE A 223 -2.01 -2.70 1.90
N ASN A 224 -0.84 -2.07 2.08
CA ASN A 224 0.42 -2.78 2.34
C ASN A 224 0.49 -3.40 3.74
N TYR A 225 -0.34 -2.94 4.67
CA TYR A 225 -0.34 -3.35 6.08
C TYR A 225 -1.65 -4.04 6.51
N ALA A 226 -2.69 -4.01 5.66
CA ALA A 226 -4.04 -4.49 5.98
C ALA A 226 -4.07 -5.94 6.51
N ILE A 227 -3.25 -6.80 5.94
CA ILE A 227 -3.16 -8.24 6.27
C ILE A 227 -2.61 -8.46 7.67
N ASP A 228 -1.50 -7.79 7.97
CA ASP A 228 -0.83 -7.91 9.25
C ASP A 228 -1.72 -7.31 10.33
N TRP A 229 -2.37 -6.18 10.03
CA TRP A 229 -3.36 -5.55 10.89
C TRP A 229 -4.51 -6.51 11.24
N GLN A 230 -5.14 -7.13 10.24
CA GLN A 230 -6.26 -8.07 10.45
C GLN A 230 -5.87 -9.33 11.22
N ASN A 231 -4.60 -9.74 11.15
CA ASN A 231 -4.07 -10.86 11.92
C ASN A 231 -3.65 -10.49 13.35
N GLY A 232 -3.81 -9.22 13.76
CA GLY A 232 -3.48 -8.75 15.11
C GLY A 232 -2.01 -8.34 15.29
N GLU A 233 -1.25 -8.18 14.22
CA GLU A 233 0.20 -7.84 14.25
C GLU A 233 0.46 -6.34 14.43
N VAL A 234 -0.40 -5.66 15.19
CA VAL A 234 -0.42 -4.19 15.26
C VAL A 234 0.85 -3.64 15.91
N LEU A 235 1.33 -4.27 16.98
CA LEU A 235 2.60 -3.89 17.60
C LEU A 235 3.77 -4.02 16.64
N TRP A 236 3.79 -5.06 15.80
CA TRP A 236 4.85 -5.26 14.82
C TRP A 236 4.85 -4.14 13.77
N ILE A 237 3.67 -3.78 13.23
CA ILE A 237 3.53 -2.67 12.26
C ILE A 237 4.03 -1.36 12.87
N LEU A 238 3.56 -1.03 14.07
CA LEU A 238 3.97 0.19 14.78
C LEU A 238 5.47 0.20 15.05
N SER A 239 6.06 -0.94 15.43
CA SER A 239 7.51 -1.05 15.65
C SER A 239 8.31 -0.80 14.37
N LYS A 240 7.87 -1.35 13.23
CA LYS A 240 8.53 -1.20 11.92
C LYS A 240 8.44 0.24 11.40
N ARG A 241 7.30 0.91 11.60
CA ARG A 241 7.18 2.34 11.25
C ARG A 241 8.04 3.20 12.15
N TRP A 242 8.09 2.92 13.46
CA TRP A 242 8.87 3.70 14.40
C TRP A 242 10.38 3.57 14.15
N THR A 243 10.87 2.39 13.80
CA THR A 243 12.28 2.17 13.43
C THR A 243 12.65 2.84 12.11
N THR A 244 11.77 2.81 11.11
CA THR A 244 11.99 3.50 9.82
C THR A 244 11.84 5.01 9.91
N ALA A 245 10.98 5.52 10.81
CA ALA A 245 10.89 6.95 11.13
C ALA A 245 12.12 7.49 11.88
N GLY A 246 12.98 6.61 12.41
CA GLY A 246 14.28 6.96 12.99
C GLY A 246 15.39 7.19 11.96
N ASP A 247 15.15 6.98 10.67
CA ASP A 247 16.13 7.27 9.59
C ASP A 247 15.99 8.72 9.11
N PRO A 248 16.98 9.61 9.39
CA PRO A 248 16.89 11.04 9.06
C PRO A 248 16.92 11.35 7.55
N ARG A 249 17.03 10.35 6.67
CA ARG A 249 17.08 10.55 5.21
C ARG A 249 15.73 10.50 4.51
N LEU A 250 14.65 10.12 5.20
CA LEU A 250 13.34 9.82 4.59
C LEU A 250 12.14 10.45 5.32
N THR A 251 12.34 11.59 6.00
CA THR A 251 11.23 12.32 6.63
C THR A 251 10.30 12.94 5.60
N VAL A 252 9.13 12.33 5.40
CA VAL A 252 7.96 12.97 4.77
C VAL A 252 7.59 14.24 5.59
N PRO A 253 7.26 15.38 4.96
CA PRO A 253 6.95 16.64 5.65
C PRO A 253 5.76 16.63 6.63
N GLU A 254 5.00 15.54 6.68
CA GLU A 254 3.72 15.42 7.41
C GLU A 254 3.86 15.21 8.93
N MET A 255 5.01 14.73 9.43
CA MET A 255 5.22 14.57 10.88
C MET A 255 5.26 15.92 11.62
N SER A 256 5.65 17.02 10.96
CA SER A 256 5.62 18.35 11.57
C SER A 256 4.20 18.82 11.91
N LYS A 257 3.20 18.42 11.11
CA LYS A 257 1.78 18.74 11.33
C LYS A 257 1.20 17.95 12.51
N PHE A 258 1.70 16.74 12.75
CA PHE A 258 1.28 15.89 13.88
C PHE A 258 1.71 16.47 15.23
N TYR A 259 2.93 17.02 15.33
CA TYR A 259 3.38 17.73 16.54
C TYR A 259 2.66 19.06 16.75
N PHE A 260 2.30 19.77 15.67
CA PHE A 260 1.52 21.01 15.72
C PHE A 260 0.11 20.81 16.30
N SER A 261 -0.50 19.64 16.04
CA SER A 261 -1.80 19.23 16.60
C SER A 261 -1.76 18.93 18.11
N LEU A 262 -0.60 18.51 18.63
CA LEU A 262 -0.41 18.10 20.03
C LEU A 262 0.09 19.23 20.95
N GLY A 263 0.33 20.44 20.44
CA GLY A 263 0.65 21.62 21.24
C GLY A 263 2.00 21.58 21.98
N LEU A 264 2.96 20.79 21.51
CA LEU A 264 4.30 20.70 22.10
C LEU A 264 5.26 21.75 21.48
N PRO A 265 5.97 22.57 22.27
CA PRO A 265 6.85 23.62 21.74
C PRO A 265 8.16 23.02 21.22
N ILE A 266 8.54 23.38 19.98
CA ILE A 266 9.87 23.11 19.44
C ILE A 266 10.68 24.40 19.57
N THR A 267 11.71 24.40 20.40
CA THR A 267 12.73 25.45 20.41
C THR A 267 13.51 25.39 19.10
N SER A 268 13.40 26.43 18.29
CA SER A 268 14.09 26.58 17.01
C SER A 268 15.58 26.83 17.22
N GLU A 269 16.45 25.93 16.78
CA GLU A 269 17.79 26.30 16.28
C GLU A 269 18.27 25.22 15.29
N SER A 270 18.07 25.48 14.01
CA SER A 270 19.05 25.24 12.93
C SER A 270 18.35 25.48 11.60
N GLY A 271 18.83 26.49 10.86
CA GLY A 271 18.25 26.94 9.61
C GLY A 271 18.20 25.84 8.55
N TRP A 272 17.04 25.76 7.88
CA TRP A 272 16.89 25.02 6.64
C TRP A 272 16.77 26.04 5.51
N ALA A 273 17.68 25.92 4.55
CA ALA A 273 17.66 26.69 3.33
C ALA A 273 16.39 26.37 2.53
N GLU A 274 15.70 27.41 2.10
CA GLU A 274 14.58 27.34 1.17
C GLU A 274 15.09 26.85 -0.19
N SER A 275 15.04 25.54 -0.45
CA SER A 275 15.21 25.02 -1.81
C SER A 275 13.89 25.22 -2.56
N THR A 276 13.85 26.25 -3.38
CA THR A 276 12.85 26.39 -4.43
C THR A 276 12.81 25.11 -5.28
N PRO A 277 11.61 24.59 -5.63
CA PRO A 277 11.51 23.43 -6.51
C PRO A 277 12.17 23.77 -7.85
N PRO A 278 12.90 22.84 -8.50
CA PRO A 278 13.42 23.08 -9.83
C PRO A 278 12.23 23.37 -10.75
N SER A 279 12.30 24.52 -11.43
CA SER A 279 11.42 24.87 -12.53
C SER A 279 11.23 23.65 -13.42
N GLY A 280 9.98 23.23 -13.60
CA GLY A 280 9.64 22.12 -14.47
C GLY A 280 10.26 22.30 -15.87
N PRO A 281 10.47 21.21 -16.61
CA PRO A 281 11.06 21.30 -17.95
C PRO A 281 10.22 22.23 -18.85
N PRO A 282 10.87 22.96 -19.77
CA PRO A 282 10.19 23.94 -20.62
C PRO A 282 9.03 23.29 -21.38
N GLN A 283 7.85 23.91 -21.35
CA GLN A 283 6.69 23.48 -22.14
C GLN A 283 7.07 23.49 -23.63
N LYS A 284 7.21 22.31 -24.22
CA LYS A 284 7.37 22.14 -25.67
C LYS A 284 5.99 21.98 -26.29
N THR A 285 5.68 22.77 -27.31
CA THR A 285 4.43 22.66 -28.09
C THR A 285 4.67 21.77 -29.32
N CYS A 286 3.73 20.87 -29.59
CA CYS A 286 3.80 19.96 -30.73
C CYS A 286 3.28 20.66 -32.01
N ASN A 287 4.07 20.62 -33.08
CA ASN A 287 3.68 21.16 -34.40
C ASN A 287 2.89 20.10 -35.20
N ARG A 288 2.10 20.52 -36.22
CA ARG A 288 1.33 19.65 -37.13
C ARG A 288 2.17 18.57 -37.83
N ASN A 289 3.50 18.72 -37.88
CA ASN A 289 4.42 17.75 -38.47
C ASN A 289 5.01 16.77 -37.43
N GLY A 290 4.48 16.70 -36.20
CA GLY A 290 4.89 15.71 -35.20
C GLY A 290 6.25 15.93 -34.54
N SER A 291 6.85 17.12 -34.71
CA SER A 291 8.13 17.50 -34.08
C SER A 291 7.91 18.49 -32.92
N TRP A 292 8.68 18.32 -31.85
CA TRP A 292 8.69 19.21 -30.69
C TRP A 292 9.37 20.54 -31.03
N ALA A 293 8.67 21.66 -30.87
CA ALA A 293 9.25 23.01 -30.98
C ALA A 293 9.37 23.65 -29.58
N ALA A 294 10.47 24.35 -29.32
CA ALA A 294 10.63 25.15 -28.11
C ALA A 294 9.72 26.38 -28.20
N GLY A 295 8.75 26.52 -27.29
CA GLY A 295 7.91 27.71 -27.20
C GLY A 295 8.76 28.91 -26.77
N ILE A 296 8.87 29.93 -27.62
CA ILE A 296 9.37 31.23 -27.21
C ILE A 296 8.23 31.95 -26.49
N ASP A 297 8.48 32.29 -25.22
CA ASP A 297 7.62 33.12 -24.41
C ASP A 297 7.53 34.52 -25.05
N GLY A 298 6.34 34.85 -25.58
CA GLY A 298 6.06 36.09 -26.27
C GLY A 298 4.92 36.82 -25.59
N GLY A 299 5.22 37.54 -24.52
CA GLY A 299 4.30 38.53 -23.97
C GLY A 299 4.25 39.76 -24.88
N GLU A 300 3.09 40.07 -25.48
CA GLU A 300 2.71 41.47 -25.79
C GLU A 300 1.20 41.65 -26.06
N GLY A 301 0.55 42.41 -25.16
CA GLY A 301 -0.51 43.42 -25.34
C GLY A 301 -1.56 43.42 -26.46
N ARG A 302 -2.83 43.70 -26.04
CA ARG A 302 -3.93 44.44 -26.76
C ARG A 302 -4.52 43.71 -28.01
N ARG A 303 -5.82 43.74 -28.33
CA ARG A 303 -6.87 44.76 -28.22
C ARG A 303 -8.25 44.15 -28.60
N LEU A 304 -9.32 44.65 -27.97
CA LEU A 304 -10.73 44.84 -28.41
C LEU A 304 -11.26 44.08 -29.66
N HIS A 305 -12.32 43.27 -29.48
CA HIS A 305 -13.72 43.63 -29.80
C HIS A 305 -14.69 42.64 -29.14
#